data_AF-A0A3N7CU31-F1
#
_entry.id   AF-A0A3N7CU31-F1
#
_cell.length_a   1.000
_cell.length_b   1.000
_cell.length_c   1.000
_cell.angle_alpha   90.00
_cell.angle_beta   90.00
_cell.angle_gamma   90.00
#
_symmetry.space_group_name_H-M   'P 1'
#
loop_
_entity.id
_entity.type
_entity.pdbx_description
1 polymer ?
#
loop_
_entity_poly.entity_id
_entity_poly.type
_entity_poly.pdbx_seq_one_letter_code
_entity_poly.pdbx_strand_id
1 'polypeptide(L)'
;MKIKLSYLFIVLYTLVSGQGKSIINDLEFSNYSGQPKKVTEIIAFSPQNINKSISYFDKEGFLTKVERYNATTIEFPDKRLISDLLIYDSKNKAKRHFKSINPGNKKIETTGYFEKISDSLYKRVSNAADHKMSLTKLFYFDKNNRLIKTEETGNFYEAPINNTIFYTYTNAIKSEMLLEDIIQQKKSKLIYKNVKLDANSNSIYEELIDDKGIVQQKTEREFEYY
;
A
#
# COMPACT_ATOMS: atom_id res chain seq x y z
N MET A 1 20.74 -6.99 -58.75
CA MET A 1 21.11 -6.57 -57.38
C MET A 1 20.20 -5.41 -56.96
N LYS A 2 19.13 -5.68 -56.19
CA LYS A 2 18.29 -4.64 -55.56
C LYS A 2 17.83 -5.13 -54.18
N ILE A 3 18.63 -4.74 -53.19
CA ILE A 3 18.33 -4.39 -51.79
C ILE A 3 17.24 -5.23 -51.09
N LYS A 4 17.67 -6.32 -50.44
CA LYS A 4 17.04 -6.87 -49.23
C LYS A 4 17.64 -6.16 -48.02
N LEU A 5 16.93 -5.18 -47.49
CA LEU A 5 17.02 -4.60 -46.14
C LEU A 5 16.00 -3.46 -46.20
N SER A 6 14.88 -3.49 -45.48
CA SER A 6 14.85 -2.97 -44.11
C SER A 6 13.47 -3.21 -43.48
N TYR A 7 13.04 -4.46 -43.35
CA TYR A 7 11.90 -4.81 -42.48
C TYR A 7 12.31 -4.92 -41.00
N LEU A 8 13.58 -4.67 -40.67
CA LEU A 8 14.11 -4.73 -39.30
C LEU A 8 13.87 -3.45 -38.48
N PHE A 9 13.31 -2.39 -39.06
CA PHE A 9 13.16 -1.09 -38.39
C PHE A 9 11.76 -0.79 -37.83
N ILE A 10 10.77 -1.69 -37.99
CA ILE A 10 9.40 -1.49 -37.48
C ILE A 10 9.12 -2.27 -36.19
N VAL A 11 10.03 -3.13 -35.73
CA VAL A 11 9.89 -3.88 -34.45
C VAL A 11 10.54 -3.17 -33.26
N LEU A 12 11.24 -2.05 -33.48
CA LEU A 12 11.95 -1.31 -32.42
C LEU A 12 11.21 -0.06 -31.91
N TYR A 13 9.94 0.13 -32.27
CA TYR A 13 9.19 1.36 -31.95
C TYR A 13 8.10 1.27 -30.88
N THR A 14 7.97 0.18 -30.11
CA THR A 14 7.01 0.15 -28.98
C THR A 14 7.41 -0.66 -27.73
N LEU A 15 8.68 -1.09 -27.60
CA LEU A 15 9.19 -1.61 -26.31
C LEU A 15 9.82 -0.53 -25.41
N VAL A 16 9.58 0.74 -25.73
CA VAL A 16 9.60 1.83 -24.75
C VAL A 16 8.15 2.07 -24.28
N SER A 17 7.42 1.00 -23.97
CA SER A 17 6.27 1.14 -23.08
C SER A 17 6.84 1.63 -21.75
N GLY A 18 6.60 2.91 -21.45
CA GLY A 18 7.26 3.64 -20.39
C GLY A 18 7.43 2.81 -19.13
N GLN A 19 8.67 2.38 -18.86
CA GLN A 19 9.15 2.24 -17.49
C GLN A 19 9.25 3.67 -16.93
N GLY A 20 8.11 4.34 -16.80
CA GLY A 20 8.00 5.47 -15.89
C GLY A 20 8.51 4.94 -14.57
N LYS A 21 9.57 5.55 -14.04
CA LYS A 21 10.10 5.17 -12.72
C LYS A 21 8.90 5.04 -11.78
N SER A 22 8.71 3.87 -11.18
CA SER A 22 7.61 3.63 -10.24
C SER A 22 7.66 4.72 -9.17
N ILE A 23 6.61 5.53 -9.09
CA ILE A 23 6.45 6.57 -8.09
C ILE A 23 5.94 5.90 -6.83
N ILE A 24 6.63 6.14 -5.71
CA ILE A 24 6.24 5.60 -4.41
C ILE A 24 5.01 6.38 -3.92
N ASN A 25 3.88 5.70 -3.89
CA ASN A 25 2.54 6.28 -3.73
C ASN A 25 2.06 6.30 -2.25
N ASP A 26 2.92 6.75 -1.33
CA ASP A 26 2.72 6.82 0.14
C ASP A 26 2.55 5.49 0.89
N LEU A 27 2.35 4.38 0.17
CA LEU A 27 2.29 3.02 0.71
C LEU A 27 1.33 2.83 1.89
N GLU A 28 0.20 3.53 1.91
CA GLU A 28 -0.80 3.29 2.96
C GLU A 28 -1.28 1.84 2.93
N PHE A 29 -1.40 1.26 1.73
CA PHE A 29 -1.75 -0.14 1.52
C PHE A 29 -0.64 -0.89 0.77
N SER A 30 -0.20 -0.37 -0.37
CA SER A 30 0.87 -0.96 -1.19
C SER A 30 1.44 0.05 -2.18
N ASN A 31 2.60 -0.27 -2.77
CA ASN A 31 3.14 0.43 -3.94
C ASN A 31 2.45 -0.08 -5.19
N TYR A 32 1.95 0.81 -6.06
CA TYR A 32 1.27 0.43 -7.30
C TYR A 32 1.98 1.03 -8.52
N SER A 33 2.09 0.22 -9.57
CA SER A 33 2.64 0.60 -10.87
C SER A 33 1.56 1.17 -11.81
N GLY A 34 1.96 1.86 -12.88
CA GLY A 34 1.05 2.24 -13.97
C GLY A 34 0.16 3.46 -13.70
N GLN A 35 0.45 4.27 -12.68
CA GLN A 35 -0.33 5.48 -12.33
C GLN A 35 -1.83 5.21 -12.17
N PRO A 36 -2.23 4.37 -11.19
CA PRO A 36 -3.64 4.14 -10.95
C PRO A 36 -4.33 5.46 -10.60
N LYS A 37 -5.50 5.70 -11.15
CA LYS A 37 -6.41 6.79 -10.76
C LYS A 37 -7.16 6.43 -9.48
N LYS A 38 -7.62 5.18 -9.40
CA LYS A 38 -8.40 4.66 -8.29
C LYS A 38 -8.08 3.19 -8.07
N VAL A 39 -7.96 2.79 -6.81
CA VAL A 39 -7.80 1.39 -6.40
C VAL A 39 -8.86 1.07 -5.37
N THR A 40 -9.70 0.08 -5.65
CA THR A 40 -10.62 -0.50 -4.66
C THR A 40 -9.96 -1.75 -4.10
N GLU A 41 -9.75 -1.82 -2.79
CA GLU A 41 -9.20 -2.98 -2.11
C GLU A 41 -10.25 -3.58 -1.17
N ILE A 42 -10.40 -4.90 -1.21
CA ILE A 42 -11.27 -5.67 -0.33
C ILE A 42 -10.40 -6.68 0.41
N ILE A 43 -10.51 -6.69 1.74
CA ILE A 43 -9.73 -7.57 2.60
C ILE A 43 -10.68 -8.51 3.33
N ALA A 44 -10.46 -9.81 3.17
CA ALA A 44 -11.16 -10.87 3.90
C ALA A 44 -10.19 -11.62 4.82
N PHE A 45 -10.74 -12.24 5.86
CA PHE A 45 -10.00 -13.01 6.88
C PHE A 45 -8.94 -12.21 7.65
N SER A 46 -9.02 -10.88 7.66
CA SER A 46 -8.09 -10.04 8.41
C SER A 46 -8.52 -9.90 9.88
N PRO A 47 -7.57 -9.85 10.84
CA PRO A 47 -7.86 -9.45 12.21
C PRO A 47 -8.29 -7.98 12.33
N GLN A 48 -8.16 -7.17 11.26
CA GLN A 48 -8.58 -5.78 11.21
C GLN A 48 -10.03 -5.67 10.70
N ASN A 49 -10.87 -4.86 11.37
CA ASN A 49 -12.27 -4.61 11.01
C ASN A 49 -12.47 -3.79 9.70
N ILE A 50 -11.42 -3.62 8.89
CA ILE A 50 -11.47 -2.93 7.60
C ILE A 50 -11.65 -3.97 6.51
N ASN A 51 -12.85 -4.02 5.94
CA ASN A 51 -13.18 -4.96 4.87
C ASN A 51 -12.99 -4.32 3.48
N LYS A 52 -13.04 -2.99 3.37
CA LYS A 52 -12.84 -2.29 2.09
C LYS A 52 -12.21 -0.93 2.24
N SER A 53 -11.31 -0.60 1.31
CA SER A 53 -10.79 0.74 1.11
C SER A 53 -10.89 1.16 -0.37
N ILE A 54 -10.97 2.47 -0.60
CA ILE A 54 -10.85 3.05 -1.95
C ILE A 54 -9.81 4.15 -1.89
N SER A 55 -8.72 3.97 -2.62
CA SER A 55 -7.61 4.91 -2.74
C SER A 55 -7.71 5.68 -4.05
N TYR A 56 -7.46 7.00 -4.00
CA TYR A 56 -7.51 7.89 -5.15
C TYR A 56 -6.16 8.60 -5.32
N PHE A 57 -5.68 8.67 -6.55
CA PHE A 57 -4.37 9.25 -6.86
C PHE A 57 -4.50 10.36 -7.90
N ASP A 58 -3.58 11.32 -7.86
CA ASP A 58 -3.45 12.29 -8.94
C ASP A 58 -2.79 11.68 -10.18
N LYS A 59 -2.75 12.44 -11.29
CA LYS A 59 -2.15 12.01 -12.56
C LYS A 59 -0.66 11.72 -12.47
N GLU A 60 -0.01 12.16 -11.39
CA GLU A 60 1.39 11.88 -11.13
C GLU A 60 1.58 10.62 -10.28
N GLY A 61 0.51 9.96 -9.85
CA GLY A 61 0.56 8.72 -9.06
C GLY A 61 0.67 8.94 -7.55
N PHE A 62 0.49 10.18 -7.06
CA PHE A 62 0.50 10.47 -5.63
C PHE A 62 -0.88 10.26 -5.02
N LEU A 63 -0.93 9.61 -3.86
CA LEU A 63 -2.15 9.38 -3.09
C LEU A 63 -2.73 10.74 -2.62
N THR A 64 -4.02 10.93 -2.88
CA THR A 64 -4.74 12.17 -2.55
C THR A 64 -5.83 11.95 -1.50
N LYS A 65 -6.49 10.78 -1.53
CA LYS A 65 -7.62 10.45 -0.67
C LYS A 65 -7.72 8.95 -0.47
N VAL A 66 -8.12 8.53 0.73
CA VAL A 66 -8.55 7.16 1.03
C VAL A 66 -9.89 7.19 1.73
N GLU A 67 -10.84 6.40 1.23
CA GLU A 67 -12.12 6.12 1.87
C GLU A 67 -12.05 4.73 2.50
N ARG A 68 -12.23 4.63 3.81
CA ARG A 68 -12.30 3.35 4.53
C ARG A 68 -13.74 3.01 4.86
N TYR A 69 -14.09 1.75 4.70
CA TYR A 69 -15.42 1.23 5.00
C TYR A 69 -15.32 0.12 6.04
N ASN A 70 -16.16 0.20 7.06
CA ASN A 70 -16.27 -0.85 8.06
C ASN A 70 -16.72 -2.17 7.43
N ALA A 71 -16.32 -3.29 8.05
CA ALA A 71 -16.93 -4.58 7.79
C ALA A 71 -18.46 -4.49 7.97
N THR A 72 -19.20 -5.15 7.09
CA THR A 72 -20.66 -5.24 7.16
C THR A 72 -21.09 -5.74 8.53
N THR A 73 -21.86 -4.95 9.27
CA THR A 73 -22.66 -5.49 10.37
C THR A 73 -23.79 -6.33 9.78
N ILE A 74 -24.07 -7.49 10.38
CA ILE A 74 -25.07 -8.45 9.90
C ILE A 74 -26.46 -7.80 9.70
N GLU A 75 -26.75 -6.74 10.44
CA GLU A 75 -28.03 -6.01 10.36
C GLU A 75 -28.21 -5.20 9.07
N PHE A 76 -27.14 -4.77 8.39
CA PHE A 76 -27.24 -3.94 7.17
C PHE A 76 -26.16 -4.32 6.15
N PRO A 77 -26.24 -5.51 5.53
CA PRO A 77 -25.23 -6.01 4.59
C PRO A 77 -25.01 -5.08 3.38
N ASP A 78 -26.04 -4.31 3.01
CA ASP A 78 -26.01 -3.44 1.83
C ASP A 78 -25.57 -1.99 2.13
N LYS A 79 -25.38 -1.61 3.41
CA LYS A 79 -24.98 -0.24 3.79
C LYS A 79 -23.57 -0.23 4.36
N ARG A 80 -22.57 -0.20 3.47
CA ARG A 80 -21.20 0.15 3.89
C ARG A 80 -21.13 1.64 4.17
N LEU A 81 -21.06 2.01 5.45
CA LEU A 81 -20.78 3.39 5.84
C LEU A 81 -19.27 3.63 5.78
N ILE A 82 -18.88 4.81 5.28
CA ILE A 82 -17.49 5.28 5.38
C ILE A 82 -17.21 5.40 6.88
N SER A 83 -16.14 4.78 7.34
CA SER A 83 -15.70 4.85 8.74
C SER A 83 -14.67 5.94 8.96
N ASP A 84 -13.83 6.18 7.96
CA ASP A 84 -12.73 7.13 8.03
C ASP A 84 -12.38 7.63 6.64
N LEU A 85 -11.97 8.90 6.58
CA LEU A 85 -11.55 9.59 5.37
C LEU A 85 -10.15 10.19 5.56
N LEU A 86 -9.17 9.61 4.90
CA LEU A 86 -7.81 10.14 4.86
C LEU A 86 -7.67 11.10 3.67
N ILE A 87 -7.18 12.32 3.91
CA ILE A 87 -6.96 13.33 2.87
C ILE A 87 -5.51 13.81 2.95
N TYR A 88 -4.83 13.83 1.81
CA TYR A 88 -3.47 14.33 1.67
C TYR A 88 -3.45 15.76 1.11
N ASP A 89 -2.52 16.57 1.61
CA ASP A 89 -2.11 17.80 0.96
C ASP A 89 -1.11 17.47 -0.17
N SER A 90 -1.59 17.55 -1.40
CA SER A 90 -0.83 17.21 -2.61
C SER A 90 0.08 18.34 -3.10
N LYS A 91 0.11 19.51 -2.44
CA LYS A 91 0.96 20.64 -2.88
C LYS A 91 2.45 20.34 -2.74
N ASN A 92 2.86 19.68 -1.66
CA ASN A 92 4.26 19.32 -1.42
C ASN A 92 4.48 17.82 -1.57
N LYS A 93 4.96 17.40 -2.74
CA LYS A 93 5.17 15.98 -3.08
C LYS A 93 6.31 15.31 -2.31
N ALA A 94 7.27 16.08 -1.80
CA ALA A 94 8.39 15.56 -1.01
C ALA A 94 8.00 15.32 0.45
N LYS A 95 7.08 16.12 0.99
CA LYS A 95 6.51 15.99 2.34
C LYS A 95 5.02 16.28 2.33
N ARG A 96 4.23 15.22 2.14
CA ARG A 96 2.77 15.29 2.05
C ARG A 96 2.15 15.13 3.42
N HIS A 97 1.52 16.18 3.90
CA HIS A 97 0.76 16.13 5.15
C HIS A 97 -0.59 15.47 4.89
N PHE A 98 -1.12 14.77 5.89
CA PHE A 98 -2.45 14.18 5.81
C PHE A 98 -3.24 14.38 7.09
N LYS A 99 -4.56 14.25 6.95
CA LYS A 99 -5.51 14.20 8.05
C LYS A 99 -6.53 13.10 7.81
N SER A 100 -6.86 12.37 8.86
CA SER A 100 -7.97 11.41 8.93
C SER A 100 -9.16 12.10 9.56
N ILE A 101 -10.33 11.96 8.95
CA ILE A 101 -11.55 12.67 9.31
C ILE A 101 -12.66 11.67 9.50
N ASN A 102 -13.32 11.73 10.65
CA ASN A 102 -14.56 11.01 10.88
C ASN A 102 -15.65 11.55 9.95
N PRO A 103 -16.21 10.74 9.04
CA PRO A 103 -17.17 11.24 8.06
C PRO A 103 -18.50 11.67 8.68
N GLY A 104 -18.87 11.14 9.84
CA GLY A 104 -20.12 11.44 10.54
C GLY A 104 -20.09 12.78 11.27
N ASN A 105 -19.03 13.05 12.04
CA ASN A 105 -18.93 14.26 12.87
C ASN A 105 -17.90 15.29 12.39
N LYS A 106 -17.16 14.99 11.31
CA LYS A 106 -16.13 15.84 10.68
C LYS A 106 -14.92 16.17 11.56
N LYS A 107 -14.77 15.53 12.73
CA LYS A 107 -13.59 15.69 13.57
C LYS A 107 -12.36 15.09 12.90
N ILE A 108 -11.22 15.75 13.12
CA ILE A 108 -9.91 15.23 12.73
C ILE A 108 -9.50 14.21 13.80
N GLU A 109 -9.35 12.95 13.41
CA GLU A 109 -8.99 11.86 14.32
C GLU A 109 -7.48 11.65 14.36
N THR A 110 -6.82 11.72 13.21
CA THR A 110 -5.37 11.54 13.08
C THR A 110 -4.80 12.60 12.15
N THR A 111 -3.58 13.05 12.42
CA THR A 111 -2.79 13.90 11.52
C THR A 111 -1.42 13.31 11.32
N GLY A 112 -0.74 13.67 10.24
CA GLY A 112 0.58 13.14 9.99
C GLY A 112 1.19 13.66 8.71
N TYR A 113 2.28 13.03 8.31
CA TYR A 113 2.92 13.28 7.04
C TYR A 113 3.64 12.06 6.50
N PHE A 114 3.80 12.01 5.17
CA PHE A 114 4.68 11.12 4.46
C PHE A 114 5.80 11.93 3.80
N GLU A 115 7.04 11.55 4.06
CA GLU A 115 8.25 12.30 3.69
C GLU A 115 9.25 11.41 2.96
N LYS A 116 9.75 11.88 1.82
CA LYS A 116 10.90 11.30 1.14
C LYS A 116 12.17 11.74 1.87
N ILE A 117 12.89 10.80 2.47
CA ILE A 117 14.18 11.05 3.14
C ILE A 117 15.33 10.88 2.15
N SER A 118 15.27 9.83 1.32
CA SER A 118 16.21 9.57 0.23
C SER A 118 15.51 8.78 -0.88
N ASP A 119 16.24 8.39 -1.94
CA ASP A 119 15.66 7.55 -3.00
C ASP A 119 15.22 6.16 -2.50
N SER A 120 15.85 5.64 -1.44
CA SER A 120 15.58 4.32 -0.88
C SER A 120 14.89 4.34 0.48
N LEU A 121 14.58 5.51 1.03
CA LEU A 121 14.01 5.65 2.37
C LEU A 121 12.91 6.71 2.42
N TYR A 122 11.75 6.27 2.90
CA TYR A 122 10.61 7.13 3.18
C TYR A 122 10.19 6.98 4.63
N LYS A 123 9.58 8.03 5.17
CA LYS A 123 9.11 8.08 6.55
C LYS A 123 7.67 8.54 6.58
N ARG A 124 6.85 7.83 7.34
CA ARG A 124 5.51 8.26 7.71
C ARG A 124 5.46 8.52 9.21
N VAL A 125 4.84 9.63 9.59
CA VAL A 125 4.51 9.94 10.98
C VAL A 125 3.01 10.09 11.09
N SER A 126 2.41 9.46 12.11
CA SER A 126 0.97 9.49 12.39
C SER A 126 0.75 9.83 13.87
N ASN A 127 -0.10 10.80 14.16
CA ASN A 127 -0.43 11.24 15.50
C ASN A 127 -1.95 11.35 15.69
N ALA A 128 -2.45 10.81 16.79
CA ALA A 128 -3.84 11.01 17.22
C ALA A 128 -3.87 11.30 18.73
N ALA A 129 -4.25 12.52 19.10
CA ALA A 129 -4.29 12.94 20.49
C ALA A 129 -5.32 12.12 21.29
N ASP A 130 -6.53 11.97 20.74
CA ASP A 130 -7.64 11.26 21.40
C ASP A 130 -7.34 9.77 21.64
N HIS A 131 -6.42 9.19 20.85
CA HIS A 131 -6.03 7.78 20.92
C HIS A 131 -4.63 7.60 21.55
N LYS A 132 -4.02 8.69 22.04
CA LYS A 132 -2.65 8.73 22.55
C LYS A 132 -1.67 8.00 21.63
N MET A 133 -1.85 8.19 20.33
CA MET A 133 -1.08 7.53 19.29
C MET A 133 -0.01 8.47 18.76
N SER A 134 1.21 7.96 18.68
CA SER A 134 2.34 8.60 18.00
C SER A 134 3.16 7.48 17.36
N LEU A 135 3.06 7.33 16.05
CA LEU A 135 3.73 6.28 15.29
C LEU A 135 4.67 6.90 14.25
N THR A 136 5.86 6.32 14.15
CA THR A 136 6.80 6.57 13.07
C THR A 136 7.06 5.27 12.33
N LYS A 137 6.80 5.26 11.03
CA LYS A 137 7.06 4.13 10.14
C LYS A 137 8.08 4.50 9.08
N LEU A 138 9.14 3.71 8.96
CA LEU A 138 10.14 3.81 7.91
C LEU A 138 9.88 2.76 6.84
N PHE A 139 10.10 3.13 5.59
CA PHE A 139 9.91 2.29 4.41
C PHE A 139 11.21 2.28 3.62
N TYR A 140 11.81 1.10 3.49
CA TYR A 140 13.08 0.90 2.81
C TYR A 140 12.85 0.22 1.47
N PHE A 141 13.47 0.75 0.43
CA PHE A 141 13.33 0.28 -0.94
C PHE A 141 14.65 -0.19 -1.52
N ASP A 142 14.59 -1.19 -2.39
CA ASP A 142 15.74 -1.55 -3.21
C ASP A 142 15.88 -0.65 -4.45
N LYS A 143 16.92 -0.89 -5.23
CA LYS A 143 17.21 -0.17 -6.48
C LYS A 143 16.11 -0.23 -7.55
N ASN A 144 15.14 -1.13 -7.40
CA ASN A 144 14.01 -1.32 -8.31
C ASN A 144 12.71 -0.72 -7.74
N ASN A 145 12.79 0.11 -6.70
CA ASN A 145 11.65 0.70 -5.98
C ASN A 145 10.72 -0.35 -5.36
N ARG A 146 11.24 -1.54 -5.01
CA ARG A 146 10.48 -2.57 -4.29
C ARG A 146 10.66 -2.37 -2.79
N LEU A 147 9.56 -2.39 -2.04
CA LEU A 147 9.59 -2.30 -0.58
C LEU A 147 10.23 -3.58 0.00
N ILE A 148 11.37 -3.46 0.67
CA ILE A 148 12.12 -4.60 1.22
C ILE A 148 12.06 -4.68 2.74
N LYS A 149 11.80 -3.56 3.42
CA LYS A 149 11.69 -3.51 4.88
C LYS A 149 10.78 -2.38 5.32
N THR A 150 10.01 -2.59 6.39
CA THR A 150 9.43 -1.51 7.17
C THR A 150 9.86 -1.62 8.63
N GLU A 151 10.01 -0.48 9.29
CA GLU A 151 10.19 -0.40 10.74
C GLU A 151 9.13 0.54 11.30
N GLU A 152 8.40 0.12 12.31
CA GLU A 152 7.37 0.93 12.96
C GLU A 152 7.64 1.01 14.45
N THR A 153 7.73 2.25 14.96
CA THR A 153 8.02 2.54 16.36
C THR A 153 7.05 3.58 16.89
N GLY A 154 6.84 3.57 18.20
CA GLY A 154 6.06 4.60 18.89
C GLY A 154 5.07 3.98 19.85
N ASN A 155 3.90 4.60 19.98
CA ASN A 155 2.85 4.15 20.89
C ASN A 155 1.48 4.16 20.21
N PHE A 156 0.66 3.17 20.55
CA PHE A 156 -0.74 3.06 20.14
C PHE A 156 -1.58 2.77 21.39
N TYR A 157 -2.49 3.68 21.77
CA TYR A 157 -3.19 3.62 23.05
C TYR A 157 -2.24 3.37 24.25
N GLU A 158 -1.13 4.12 24.31
CA GLU A 158 -0.08 3.97 25.34
C GLU A 158 0.72 2.67 25.32
N ALA A 159 0.32 1.67 24.53
CA ALA A 159 1.12 0.46 24.33
C ALA A 159 2.28 0.75 23.36
N PRO A 160 3.53 0.45 23.75
CA PRO A 160 4.66 0.64 22.85
C PRO A 160 4.58 -0.33 21.68
N ILE A 161 4.91 0.17 20.50
CA ILE A 161 5.07 -0.61 19.27
C ILE A 161 6.53 -0.55 18.85
N ASN A 162 7.09 -1.71 18.52
CA ASN A 162 8.37 -1.81 17.84
C ASN A 162 8.37 -3.05 16.95
N ASN A 163 7.98 -2.83 15.69
CA ASN A 163 7.78 -3.88 14.72
C ASN A 163 8.69 -3.68 13.52
N THR A 164 9.34 -4.74 13.07
CA THR A 164 10.06 -4.78 11.79
C THR A 164 9.40 -5.78 10.88
N ILE A 165 9.22 -5.42 9.61
CA ILE A 165 8.72 -6.33 8.58
C ILE A 165 9.75 -6.41 7.47
N PHE A 166 10.17 -7.62 7.11
CA PHE A 166 11.00 -7.88 5.93
C PHE A 166 10.16 -8.49 4.81
N TYR A 167 10.40 -8.03 3.59
CA TYR A 167 9.72 -8.53 2.40
C TYR A 167 10.72 -9.21 1.48
N THR A 168 10.40 -10.43 1.06
CA THR A 168 11.19 -11.18 0.08
C THR A 168 10.45 -11.25 -1.26
N TYR A 169 11.22 -11.41 -2.33
CA TYR A 169 10.70 -11.45 -3.69
C TYR A 169 11.31 -12.63 -4.45
N THR A 170 10.47 -13.39 -5.12
CA THR A 170 10.86 -14.48 -6.03
C THR A 170 10.41 -14.09 -7.43
N ASN A 171 11.33 -14.06 -8.40
CA ASN A 171 11.03 -13.63 -9.77
C ASN A 171 10.32 -12.26 -9.84
N ALA A 172 10.79 -11.30 -9.03
CA ALA A 172 10.22 -9.96 -8.88
C ALA A 172 8.80 -9.88 -8.27
N ILE A 173 8.19 -11.01 -7.90
CA ILE A 173 6.90 -11.06 -7.21
C ILE A 173 7.15 -11.20 -5.72
N LYS A 174 6.42 -10.42 -4.90
CA LYS A 174 6.49 -10.50 -3.43
C LYS A 174 6.09 -11.91 -3.00
N SER A 175 6.97 -12.61 -2.28
CA SER A 175 6.82 -14.02 -1.97
C SER A 175 6.64 -14.30 -0.48
N GLU A 176 7.32 -13.57 0.40
CA GLU A 176 7.19 -13.76 1.85
C GLU A 176 7.27 -12.44 2.62
N MET A 177 6.69 -12.47 3.81
CA MET A 177 6.76 -11.45 4.83
C MET A 177 7.25 -12.09 6.13
N LEU A 178 8.28 -11.51 6.74
CA LEU A 178 8.70 -11.83 8.11
C LEU A 178 8.42 -10.64 9.00
N LEU A 179 7.49 -10.79 9.94
CA LEU A 179 7.18 -9.83 10.99
C LEU A 179 7.96 -10.18 12.25
N GLU A 180 8.64 -9.19 12.82
CA GLU A 180 9.34 -9.27 14.10
C GLU A 180 8.77 -8.19 15.03
N ASP A 181 8.12 -8.60 16.11
CA ASP A 181 7.67 -7.74 17.20
C ASP A 181 8.71 -7.82 18.31
N ILE A 182 9.46 -6.73 18.49
CA ILE A 182 10.57 -6.65 19.45
C ILE A 182 10.03 -6.54 20.89
N ILE A 183 8.87 -5.90 21.07
CA ILE A 183 8.26 -5.74 22.40
C ILE A 183 7.76 -7.08 22.92
N GLN A 184 7.08 -7.86 22.07
CA GLN A 184 6.53 -9.16 22.43
C GLN A 184 7.52 -10.32 22.23
N GLN A 185 8.72 -10.04 21.68
CA GLN A 185 9.72 -11.03 21.29
C GLN A 185 9.14 -12.13 20.38
N LYS A 186 8.22 -11.73 19.48
CA LYS A 186 7.49 -12.64 18.62
C LYS A 186 7.95 -12.49 17.18
N LYS A 187 8.06 -13.62 16.48
CA LYS A 187 8.27 -13.65 15.03
C LYS A 187 7.11 -14.37 14.36
N SER A 188 6.73 -13.90 13.18
CA SER A 188 5.68 -14.52 12.38
C SER A 188 6.03 -14.41 10.92
N LYS A 189 5.93 -15.54 10.21
CA LYS A 189 6.18 -15.61 8.77
C LYS A 189 4.86 -15.79 8.05
N LEU A 190 4.63 -14.98 7.02
CA LEU A 190 3.52 -15.13 6.09
C LEU A 190 4.06 -15.33 4.68
N ILE A 191 3.39 -16.16 3.90
CA ILE A 191 3.78 -16.50 2.53
C ILE A 191 2.66 -16.03 1.60
N TYR A 192 3.05 -15.34 0.53
CA TYR A 192 2.13 -14.95 -0.52
C TYR A 192 1.83 -16.16 -1.43
N LYS A 193 0.55 -16.45 -1.61
CA LYS A 193 0.03 -17.53 -2.45
C LYS A 193 -1.04 -17.02 -3.40
N ASN A 194 -1.24 -17.80 -4.47
CA ASN A 194 -2.28 -17.59 -5.48
C ASN A 194 -2.29 -16.16 -6.06
N VAL A 195 -1.12 -15.51 -6.15
CA VAL A 195 -1.00 -14.12 -6.60
C VAL A 195 -1.42 -14.03 -8.07
N LYS A 196 -2.40 -13.17 -8.36
CA LYS A 196 -2.82 -12.82 -9.73
C LYS A 196 -2.46 -11.36 -9.97
N LEU A 197 -1.89 -11.10 -11.14
CA LEU A 197 -1.44 -9.77 -11.53
C LEU A 197 -2.30 -9.23 -12.68
N ASP A 198 -2.45 -7.91 -12.74
CA ASP A 198 -2.95 -7.24 -13.94
C ASP A 198 -1.84 -6.95 -14.97
N ALA A 199 -2.21 -6.26 -16.05
CA ALA A 199 -1.28 -5.89 -17.13
C ALA A 199 -0.14 -4.96 -16.67
N ASN A 200 -0.31 -4.23 -15.55
CA ASN A 200 0.70 -3.36 -14.97
C ASN A 200 1.53 -4.06 -13.88
N SER A 201 1.40 -5.39 -13.76
CA SER A 201 2.06 -6.22 -12.73
C SER A 201 1.65 -5.86 -11.29
N ASN A 202 0.47 -5.26 -11.11
CA ASN A 202 -0.10 -5.04 -9.79
C ASN A 202 -0.93 -6.25 -9.35
N SER A 203 -0.82 -6.62 -8.08
CA SER A 203 -1.58 -7.73 -7.51
C SER A 203 -3.07 -7.39 -7.40
N ILE A 204 -3.89 -8.00 -8.25
CA ILE A 204 -5.36 -7.94 -8.20
C ILE A 204 -5.96 -8.96 -7.25
N TYR A 205 -5.19 -9.99 -6.90
CA TYR A 205 -5.57 -10.97 -5.92
C TYR A 205 -4.33 -11.58 -5.28
N GLU A 206 -4.35 -11.74 -3.95
CA GLU A 206 -3.31 -12.44 -3.20
C GLU A 206 -3.86 -13.03 -1.91
N GLU A 207 -3.29 -14.17 -1.51
CA GLU A 207 -3.52 -14.77 -0.21
C GLU A 207 -2.23 -14.71 0.62
N LEU A 208 -2.35 -14.33 1.88
CA LEU A 208 -1.29 -14.49 2.89
C LEU A 208 -1.63 -15.70 3.73
N ILE A 209 -0.73 -16.69 3.72
CA ILE A 209 -0.84 -17.89 4.55
C ILE A 209 0.26 -17.92 5.60
N ASP A 210 0.00 -18.53 6.75
CA ASP A 210 1.04 -18.83 7.74
C ASP A 210 1.86 -20.08 7.37
N ASP A 211 2.81 -20.43 8.23
CA ASP A 211 3.66 -21.60 8.13
C ASP A 211 2.91 -22.94 8.21
N LYS A 212 1.67 -22.93 8.71
CA LYS A 212 0.78 -24.09 8.78
C LYS A 212 -0.16 -24.18 7.57
N GLY A 213 -0.06 -23.25 6.63
CA GLY A 213 -0.92 -23.19 5.45
C GLY A 213 -2.31 -22.61 5.72
N ILE A 214 -2.54 -21.99 6.88
CA ILE A 214 -3.80 -21.34 7.22
C ILE A 214 -3.80 -19.95 6.59
N VAL A 215 -4.90 -19.62 5.90
CA VAL A 215 -5.09 -18.28 5.33
C VAL A 215 -5.30 -17.26 6.44
N GLN A 216 -4.40 -16.29 6.50
CA GLN A 216 -4.42 -15.16 7.43
C GLN A 216 -4.98 -13.88 6.80
N GLN A 217 -4.96 -13.78 5.47
CA GLN A 217 -5.57 -12.67 4.75
C GLN A 217 -5.84 -13.06 3.30
N LYS A 218 -6.96 -12.59 2.75
CA LYS A 218 -7.17 -12.52 1.30
C LYS A 218 -7.37 -11.08 0.91
N THR A 219 -6.72 -10.66 -0.17
CA THR A 219 -6.87 -9.31 -0.70
C THR A 219 -7.29 -9.38 -2.16
N GLU A 220 -8.35 -8.67 -2.49
CA GLU A 220 -8.84 -8.47 -3.85
C GLU A 220 -8.74 -7.00 -4.20
N ARG A 221 -8.29 -6.69 -5.42
CA ARG A 221 -8.14 -5.31 -5.89
C ARG A 221 -8.70 -5.11 -7.28
N GLU A 222 -9.33 -3.96 -7.47
CA GLU A 222 -9.72 -3.44 -8.76
C GLU A 222 -8.99 -2.12 -9.02
N PHE A 223 -8.37 -2.02 -10.20
CA PHE A 223 -7.60 -0.85 -10.61
C PHE A 223 -8.30 -0.11 -11.74
N GLU A 224 -8.45 1.20 -11.58
CA GLU A 224 -8.79 2.14 -12.65
C GLU A 224 -7.54 2.99 -12.92
N TYR A 225 -7.09 3.03 -14.16
CA TYR A 225 -5.89 3.77 -14.60
C TYR A 225 -6.27 5.06 -15.34
N TYR A 226 -5.32 5.99 -15.47
CA TYR A 226 -5.47 7.20 -16.27
C TYR A 226 -5.33 6.97 -17.79
#